data_AF-A0A1U9YTC4-F1
#
_entry.id   AF-A0A1U9YTC4-F1
#
_cell.length_a   1.000
_cell.length_b   1.000
_cell.length_c   1.000
_cell.angle_alpha   90.00
_cell.angle_beta   90.00
_cell.angle_gamma   90.00
#
_symmetry.space_group_name_H-M   'P 1'
#
loop_
_entity.id
_entity.type
_entity.pdbx_description
1 polymer ?
#
loop_
_entity_poly.entity_id
_entity_poly.type
_entity_poly.pdbx_seq_one_letter_code
_entity_poly.pdbx_strand_id
1 'polypeptide(L)' 'MAMTYRREKIDSFIRRLKIRQSVILNQLHNGNFDSQREFLKGQLASIELVIEELSTEFK' A
#
# COMPACT_ATOMS: atom_id res chain seq x y z
N MET A 1 22.99 -10.59 -11.06
CA MET A 1 23.09 -9.45 -10.11
C MET A 1 22.02 -8.38 -10.34
N ALA A 2 21.76 -7.91 -11.57
CA ALA A 2 20.74 -6.86 -11.81
C ALA A 2 19.29 -7.26 -11.47
N MET A 3 18.90 -8.52 -11.68
CA MET A 3 17.56 -9.03 -11.34
C MET A 3 17.31 -9.04 -9.82
N THR A 4 18.30 -9.48 -9.03
CA THR A 4 18.22 -9.56 -7.57
C THR A 4 18.04 -8.18 -6.93
N TYR A 5 18.81 -7.19 -7.38
CA TYR A 5 18.69 -5.81 -6.91
C TYR A 5 17.33 -5.19 -7.25
N ARG A 6 16.78 -5.48 -8.44
CA ARG A 6 15.42 -5.04 -8.80
C ARG A 6 14.37 -5.65 -7.88
N ARG A 7 14.45 -6.95 -7.60
CA ARG A 7 13.52 -7.63 -6.70
C ARG A 7 13.56 -7.06 -5.27
N GLU A 8 14.75 -6.92 -4.69
CA GLU A 8 14.90 -6.34 -3.35
C GLU A 8 14.31 -4.92 -3.24
N LYS A 9 14.48 -4.12 -4.30
CA LYS A 9 13.91 -2.77 -4.37
C LYS A 9 12.39 -2.81 -4.42
N ILE A 10 11.80 -3.70 -5.23
CA ILE A 10 10.33 -3.88 -5.30
C ILE A 10 9.79 -4.37 -3.95
N ASP A 11 10.45 -5.34 -3.31
CA ASP A 11 10.04 -5.83 -1.98
C ASP A 11 10.08 -4.74 -0.91
N SER A 12 11.06 -3.82 -1.00
CA SER A 12 11.14 -2.65 -0.15
C SER A 12 9.99 -1.66 -0.40
N PHE A 13 9.60 -1.46 -1.67
CA PHE A 13 8.42 -0.65 -2.02
C PHE A 13 7.12 -1.26 -1.51
N ILE A 14 6.91 -2.55 -1.73
CA ILE A 14 5.73 -3.28 -1.24
C ILE A 14 5.63 -3.17 0.29
N ARG A 15 6.75 -3.33 1.01
CA ARG A 15 6.79 -3.14 2.47
C ARG A 15 6.33 -1.74 2.89
N ARG A 16 6.80 -0.68 2.24
CA ARG A 16 6.35 0.70 2.53
C ARG A 16 4.86 0.90 2.23
N LEU A 17 4.35 0.31 1.14
CA LEU A 17 2.93 0.37 0.80
C LEU A 17 2.06 -0.32 1.85
N LYS A 18 2.46 -1.50 2.34
CA LYS A 18 1.77 -2.20 3.44
C LYS A 18 1.76 -1.40 4.74
N ILE A 19 2.84 -0.70 5.07
CA ILE A 19 2.85 0.21 6.23
C ILE A 19 1.80 1.31 6.05
N ARG A 20 1.77 1.96 4.88
CA ARG A 20 0.76 3.01 4.57
C ARG A 20 -0.67 2.47 4.60
N GLN A 21 -0.89 1.27 4.06
CA GLN A 21 -2.17 0.56 4.15
C GLN A 21 -2.63 0.43 5.61
N SER A 22 -1.74 -0.01 6.51
CA SER A 22 -2.08 -0.16 7.93
C SER A 22 -2.41 1.18 8.61
N VAL A 23 -1.70 2.25 8.24
CA VAL A 23 -1.96 3.61 8.78
C VAL A 23 -3.35 4.08 8.35
N ILE A 24 -3.71 3.90 7.08
CA ILE A 24 -5.02 4.31 6.56
C ILE A 24 -6.13 3.48 7.20
N LEU A 25 -5.94 2.16 7.37
CA LEU A 25 -6.89 1.32 8.10
C LEU A 25 -7.11 1.80 9.53
N ASN A 26 -6.04 2.17 10.24
CA ASN A 26 -6.15 2.74 11.59
C ASN A 26 -6.88 4.09 11.58
N GLN A 27 -6.66 4.94 10.57
CA GLN A 27 -7.37 6.21 10.42
C GLN A 27 -8.85 5.98 10.13
N LEU A 28 -9.21 4.99 9.32
CA LEU A 28 -10.60 4.62 9.01
C LEU A 28 -11.36 4.09 10.24
N HIS A 29 -10.67 3.49 11.20
CA HIS A 29 -11.25 3.05 12.47
C HIS A 29 -11.31 4.17 13.52
N ASN A 30 -10.72 5.33 13.26
CA ASN A 30 -10.71 6.48 14.15
C ASN A 30 -11.74 7.52 13.69
N GLY A 31 -12.76 7.78 14.53
CA GLY A 31 -13.85 8.73 14.22
C GLY A 31 -13.38 10.17 13.94
N ASN A 32 -12.14 10.53 14.28
CA ASN A 32 -11.58 11.84 13.95
C ASN A 32 -11.43 12.10 12.44
N PHE A 33 -11.52 11.06 11.60
CA PHE A 33 -11.34 11.16 10.15
C PHE A 33 -12.62 10.94 9.35
N ASP A 34 -13.81 10.99 9.98
CA ASP A 34 -15.08 10.73 9.28
C ASP A 34 -15.31 11.65 8.06
N SER A 35 -14.88 12.92 8.14
CA SER A 35 -14.96 13.86 7.01
C SER A 35 -14.06 13.48 5.83
N GLN A 36 -13.05 12.63 6.04
CA GLN A 36 -12.09 12.16 5.03
C GLN A 36 -12.28 10.69 4.71
N ARG A 37 -13.32 10.03 5.24
CA ARG A 37 -13.48 8.58 5.20
C ARG A 37 -13.49 8.02 3.77
N GLU A 38 -14.26 8.63 2.87
CA GLU A 38 -14.32 8.19 1.47
C GLU A 38 -13.00 8.41 0.73
N PHE A 39 -12.30 9.50 1.04
CA PHE A 39 -10.96 9.75 0.52
C PHE A 39 -9.96 8.68 0.98
N LEU A 40 -9.96 8.35 2.27
CA LEU A 40 -9.12 7.32 2.86
C LEU A 40 -9.42 5.93 2.29
N LYS A 41 -10.70 5.59 2.05
CA LYS A 41 -11.08 4.36 1.35
C LYS A 41 -10.54 4.32 -0.08
N GLY A 42 -10.63 5.42 -0.82
CA GLY A 42 -10.06 5.53 -2.16
C GLY A 42 -8.54 5.33 -2.17
N GLN A 43 -7.84 5.94 -1.21
CA GLN A 43 -6.40 5.72 -1.04
C GLN A 43 -6.07 4.26 -0.69
N LEU A 44 -6.85 3.64 0.21
CA LEU A 44 -6.66 2.25 0.59
C LEU A 44 -6.79 1.32 -0.62
N ALA A 45 -7.86 1.47 -1.39
CA ALA A 45 -8.11 0.67 -2.59
C ALA A 45 -7.00 0.85 -3.64
N SER A 46 -6.53 2.08 -3.83
CA SER A 46 -5.41 2.36 -4.74
C SER A 46 -4.11 1.68 -4.30
N ILE A 47 -3.80 1.70 -3.00
CA ILE A 47 -2.61 1.03 -2.47
C ILE A 47 -2.71 -0.48 -2.63
N GLU A 48 -3.88 -1.05 -2.37
CA GLU A 48 -4.14 -2.49 -2.53
C GLU A 48 -3.93 -2.94 -3.97
N LEU A 49 -4.48 -2.20 -4.94
CA LEU A 49 -4.29 -2.47 -6.36
C LEU A 49 -2.80 -2.44 -6.75
N VAL A 50 -2.06 -1.41 -6.34
CA VAL A 50 -0.62 -1.29 -6.66
C VAL A 50 0.19 -2.43 -6.01
N ILE A 51 -0.14 -2.85 -4.79
CA ILE A 51 0.52 -3.98 -4.15
C ILE A 51 0.27 -5.27 -4.96
N GLU A 52 -0.97 -5.49 -5.40
CA GLU A 52 -1.35 -6.66 -6.20
C GLU A 52 -0.61 -6.69 -7.55
N GLU A 53 -0.60 -5.57 -8.28
CA GLU A 53 0.11 -5.41 -9.54
C GLU A 53 1.61 -5.70 -9.38
N LEU A 54 2.26 -5.07 -8.39
CA LEU A 54 3.69 -5.27 -8.13
C LEU A 54 4.00 -6.71 -7.70
N SER A 55 3.12 -7.33 -6.90
CA SER A 55 3.31 -8.70 -6.43
C SER A 55 3.12 -9.73 -7.55
N THR A 56 2.28 -9.40 -8.54
CA THR A 56 2.02 -10.25 -9.70
C THR A 56 3.11 -10.13 -10.76
N GLU A 57 3.51 -8.89 -11.08
CA GLU A 57 4.51 -8.59 -12.11
C GLU A 57 5.93 -9.07 -11.71
N PHE A 58 6.28 -9.00 -10.42
CA PHE A 58 7.64 -9.26 -9.93
C PHE A 58 7.80 -10.56 -9.11
N LYS A 59 6.80 -11.45 -9.18
CA LYS A 59 6.75 -12.74 -8.45
C LYS A 59 7.91 -13.68 -8.76
#